data_AF-A0A9D9DGK4-F1
#
_entry.id   AF-A0A9D9DGK4-F1
#
_cell.length_a   1.000
_cell.length_b   1.000
_cell.length_c   1.000
_cell.angle_alpha   90.00
_cell.angle_beta   90.00
_cell.angle_gamma   90.00
#
_symmetry.space_group_name_H-M   'P 1'
#
loop_
_entity.id
_entity.type
_entity.pdbx_description
1 polymer ?
#
loop_
_entity_poly.entity_id
_entity_poly.type
_entity_poly.pdbx_seq_one_letter_code
_entity_poly.pdbx_strand_id
1 'polypeptide(L)'
;MKNLPIFRLFYQNKETIKLALPVFIELILGVSIGYINQFMFAGIPQATNAIGQVNQVTNIFIVSFTVLSSSSLILITQLKGSNNNEGIKKIYPLTLSINLILGLLVCLV
;
A
#
# COMPACT_ATOMS: atom_id res chain seq x y z
N MET A 1 -13.76 21.65 -32.24
CA MET A 1 -13.63 21.12 -30.87
C MET A 1 -12.22 20.57 -30.72
N LYS A 2 -11.51 21.13 -29.74
CA LYS A 2 -10.05 21.14 -29.58
C LYS A 2 -9.50 19.72 -29.41
N ASN A 3 -8.46 19.37 -30.15
CA ASN A 3 -7.67 18.16 -29.96
C ASN A 3 -7.26 18.05 -28.48
N LEU A 4 -7.86 17.14 -27.71
CA LEU A 4 -7.38 16.84 -26.36
C LEU A 4 -6.14 15.93 -26.49
N PRO A 5 -4.92 16.43 -26.19
CA PRO A 5 -3.67 15.65 -26.29
C PRO A 5 -3.61 14.47 -25.30
N ILE A 6 -4.59 14.36 -24.40
CA ILE A 6 -4.67 13.40 -23.29
C ILE A 6 -4.77 11.95 -23.80
N PHE A 7 -5.58 11.68 -24.83
CA PHE A 7 -5.73 10.32 -25.35
C PHE A 7 -4.49 9.83 -26.09
N ARG A 8 -3.70 10.73 -26.70
CA ARG A 8 -2.40 10.37 -27.29
C ARG A 8 -1.33 10.07 -26.24
N LEU A 9 -1.33 10.80 -25.12
CA LEU A 9 -0.44 10.53 -23.98
C LEU A 9 -0.70 9.15 -23.35
N PHE A 10 -1.97 8.73 -23.29
CA PHE A 10 -2.34 7.37 -22.85
C PHE A 10 -1.82 6.28 -23.81
N TYR A 11 -1.86 6.53 -25.12
CA TYR A 11 -1.36 5.57 -26.10
C TYR A 11 0.17 5.46 -26.10
N GLN A 12 0.89 6.57 -25.85
CA GLN A 12 2.35 6.60 -25.78
C GLN A 12 2.90 5.92 -24.51
N ASN A 13 2.19 6.01 -23.38
CA ASN A 13 2.63 5.47 -22.08
C ASN A 13 1.91 4.16 -21.70
N LYS A 14 1.73 3.28 -22.69
CA LYS A 14 1.01 2.00 -22.52
C LYS A 14 1.62 1.13 -21.42
N GLU A 15 2.94 1.14 -21.27
CA GLU A 15 3.65 0.38 -20.23
C GLU A 15 3.34 0.87 -18.81
N THR A 16 3.28 2.20 -18.60
CA THR A 16 2.91 2.78 -17.30
C THR A 16 1.48 2.43 -16.92
N ILE A 17 0.56 2.46 -17.89
CA ILE A 17 -0.85 2.08 -17.65
C ILE A 17 -0.97 0.59 -17.32
N LYS A 18 -0.17 -0.26 -17.98
CA LYS A 18 -0.13 -1.70 -17.71
C LYS A 18 0.33 -2.00 -16.28
N LEU A 19 1.20 -1.17 -15.70
CA LEU A 19 1.64 -1.25 -14.31
C LEU A 19 0.66 -0.58 -13.33
N ALA A 20 0.07 0.55 -13.70
CA ALA A 20 -0.83 1.31 -12.83
C ALA A 20 -2.20 0.63 -12.66
N LEU A 21 -2.71 -0.03 -13.71
CA LEU A 21 -4.01 -0.71 -13.68
C LEU A 21 -4.11 -1.78 -12.56
N PRO A 22 -3.16 -2.72 -12.41
CA PRO A 22 -3.24 -3.70 -11.32
C PRO A 22 -3.14 -3.05 -9.93
N VAL A 23 -2.27 -2.05 -9.75
CA VAL A 23 -2.14 -1.32 -8.47
C VAL A 23 -3.45 -0.58 -8.14
N PHE A 24 -4.11 0.01 -9.14
CA PHE A 24 -5.40 0.66 -8.95
C PHE A 24 -6.49 -0.32 -8.51
N ILE A 25 -6.55 -1.51 -9.13
CA ILE A 25 -7.49 -2.57 -8.74
C ILE A 25 -7.19 -3.04 -7.32
N GLU A 26 -5.93 -3.23 -6.96
CA GLU A 26 -5.50 -3.58 -5.61
C GLU A 26 -6.01 -2.58 -4.57
N LEU A 27 -5.90 -1.27 -4.84
CA LEU A 27 -6.39 -0.22 -3.94
C LEU A 27 -7.92 -0.25 -3.77
N ILE A 28 -8.68 -0.46 -4.85
CA ILE A 28 -10.14 -0.60 -4.77
C ILE A 28 -10.50 -1.81 -3.93
N LEU A 29 -9.89 -2.97 -4.21
CA LEU A 29 -10.14 -4.20 -3.48
C LEU A 29 -9.79 -4.06 -2.00
N GLY A 30 -8.69 -3.38 -1.67
CA GLY A 30 -8.29 -3.10 -0.29
C GLY A 30 -9.36 -2.34 0.48
N VAL A 31 -9.92 -1.27 -0.11
CA VAL A 31 -11.01 -0.50 0.51
C VAL A 31 -12.29 -1.33 0.60
N SER A 32 -12.63 -2.11 -0.42
CA SER A 32 -13.82 -2.98 -0.42
C SER A 32 -13.77 -4.03 0.68
N ILE A 33 -12.63 -4.70 0.89
CA ILE A 33 -12.47 -5.71 1.95
C ILE A 33 -12.73 -5.10 3.34
N GLY A 34 -12.29 -3.86 3.58
CA GLY A 34 -12.57 -3.14 4.82
C GLY A 34 -14.07 -2.97 5.08
N TYR A 35 -14.85 -2.59 4.06
CA TYR A 35 -16.30 -2.48 4.18
C TYR A 35 -17.00 -3.84 4.25
N ILE A 36 -16.49 -4.87 3.57
CA ILE A 36 -17.05 -6.23 3.63
C ILE A 36 -16.92 -6.79 5.05
N ASN A 37 -15.78 -6.56 5.72
CA ASN A 37 -15.61 -6.98 7.12
C ASN A 37 -16.69 -6.36 8.02
N GLN A 38 -17.00 -5.08 7.80
CA GLN A 38 -18.04 -4.39 8.53
C GLN A 38 -19.44 -4.96 8.22
N PHE A 39 -19.69 -5.22 6.95
CA PHE A 39 -20.96 -5.73 6.44
C PHE A 39 -21.25 -7.16 6.92
N MET A 40 -20.22 -7.98 7.13
CA MET A 40 -20.36 -9.35 7.61
C MET A 40 -21.12 -9.45 8.95
N PHE A 41 -21.04 -8.43 9.79
CA PHE A 41 -21.74 -8.36 11.08
C PHE A 41 -22.91 -7.36 11.10
N ALA A 42 -23.38 -6.91 9.93
CA ALA A 42 -24.40 -5.86 9.79
C ALA A 42 -25.72 -6.13 10.55
N GLY A 43 -26.02 -7.40 10.87
CA GLY A 43 -27.19 -7.78 11.66
C GLY A 43 -27.12 -7.44 13.15
N ILE A 44 -25.93 -7.10 13.67
CA ILE A 44 -25.72 -6.75 15.08
C ILE A 44 -25.07 -5.36 15.15
N PRO A 45 -25.83 -4.30 15.48
CA PRO A 45 -25.33 -2.93 15.49
C PRO A 45 -24.10 -2.72 16.40
N GLN A 46 -24.07 -3.39 17.56
CA GLN A 46 -22.95 -3.28 18.51
C GLN A 46 -21.67 -3.90 17.94
N ALA A 47 -21.76 -5.10 17.35
CA ALA A 47 -20.63 -5.76 16.71
C ALA A 47 -20.16 -4.96 15.48
N THR A 48 -21.12 -4.41 14.72
CA THR A 48 -20.83 -3.56 13.57
C THR A 48 -20.02 -2.34 14.02
N ASN A 49 -20.53 -1.55 14.97
CA ASN A 49 -19.82 -0.36 15.44
C ASN A 49 -18.45 -0.68 16.06
N ALA A 50 -18.33 -1.78 16.81
CA ALA A 50 -17.06 -2.20 17.38
C ALA A 50 -16.01 -2.52 16.29
N ILE A 51 -16.39 -3.26 15.24
CA ILE A 51 -15.50 -3.58 14.12
C ILE A 51 -15.06 -2.32 13.38
N GLY A 52 -15.95 -1.34 13.22
CA GLY A 52 -15.63 -0.07 12.56
C GLY A 52 -14.55 0.70 13.31
N GLN A 53 -14.68 0.78 14.64
CA GLN A 53 -13.69 1.42 15.49
C GLN A 53 -12.35 0.66 15.50
N VAL A 54 -12.37 -0.68 15.57
CA VAL A 54 -11.16 -1.50 15.47
C VAL A 54 -10.48 -1.28 14.13
N ASN A 55 -11.22 -1.29 13.02
CA ASN A 55 -10.66 -1.09 11.69
C ASN A 55 -10.03 0.29 11.52
N GLN A 56 -10.59 1.33 12.16
CA GLN A 56 -10.02 2.66 12.14
C GLN A 56 -8.68 2.74 12.88
N VAL A 57 -8.56 2.09 14.05
CA VAL A 57 -7.29 1.97 14.77
C VAL A 57 -6.29 1.15 13.96
N THR A 58 -6.70 0.01 13.40
CA THR A 58 -5.87 -0.82 12.52
C THR A 58 -5.34 -0.02 11.32
N ASN A 59 -6.17 0.82 10.70
CA ASN A 59 -5.76 1.65 9.57
C ASN A 59 -4.66 2.65 9.92
N ILE A 60 -4.62 3.17 11.15
CA ILE A 60 -3.52 4.05 11.60
C ILE A 60 -2.19 3.28 11.57
N PHE A 61 -2.19 2.04 12.05
CA PHE A 61 -1.01 1.19 12.00
C PHE A 61 -0.64 0.82 10.56
N ILE A 62 -1.61 0.38 9.74
CA ILE A 62 -1.38 0.05 8.32
C ILE A 62 -0.72 1.22 7.60
N VAL A 63 -1.28 2.43 7.70
CA VAL A 63 -0.71 3.62 7.05
C VAL A 63 0.72 3.90 7.52
N SER A 64 0.99 3.74 8.81
CA SER A 64 2.35 3.91 9.37
C SER A 64 3.34 2.92 8.74
N PHE A 65 2.95 1.64 8.64
CA PHE A 65 3.75 0.61 7.97
C PHE A 65 3.89 0.85 6.46
N THR A 66 2.86 1.34 5.80
CA THR A 66 2.91 1.73 4.38
C THR A 66 3.91 2.85 4.17
N VAL A 67 3.90 3.89 5.00
CA VAL A 67 4.87 5.00 4.90
C VAL A 67 6.30 4.49 5.04
N LEU A 68 6.59 3.67 6.06
CA LEU A 68 7.92 3.05 6.23
C LEU A 68 8.34 2.23 5.01
N SER A 69 7.42 1.42 4.48
CA SER A 69 7.66 0.58 3.30
C SER A 69 7.90 1.43 2.05
N SER A 70 7.13 2.50 1.84
CA SER A 70 7.30 3.43 0.73
C SER A 70 8.63 4.19 0.82
N SER A 71 9.05 4.63 2.02
CA SER A 71 10.36 5.27 2.22
C SER A 71 11.51 4.32 1.84
N SER A 72 11.44 3.06 2.26
CA SER A 72 12.43 2.06 1.86
C SER A 72 12.41 1.72 0.38
N LEU A 73 11.22 1.65 -0.24
CA LEU A 73 11.10 1.45 -1.68
C LEU A 73 11.77 2.59 -2.46
N ILE A 74 11.61 3.84 -2.01
CA ILE A 74 12.28 5.01 -2.61
C ILE A 74 13.80 4.86 -2.50
N LEU A 75 14.34 4.52 -1.33
CA LEU A 75 15.78 4.30 -1.13
C LEU A 75 16.32 3.17 -2.03
N ILE A 76 15.61 2.04 -2.10
CA ILE A 76 15.99 0.91 -2.97
C ILE A 76 15.97 1.32 -4.44
N THR A 77 14.96 2.09 -4.85
CA THR A 77 14.85 2.58 -6.23
C THR A 77 15.99 3.54 -6.58
N GLN A 78 16.38 4.42 -5.65
CA GLN A 78 17.52 5.31 -5.83
C GLN A 78 18.84 4.54 -5.97
N LEU A 79 19.08 3.54 -5.10
CA LEU A 79 20.27 2.68 -5.16
C LEU A 79 20.31 1.84 -6.44
N LYS A 80 19.15 1.38 -6.91
CA LYS A 80 19.01 0.70 -8.20
C LYS A 80 19.33 1.64 -9.36
N GLY A 81 18.89 2.89 -9.30
CA GLY A 81 19.22 3.92 -10.28
C GLY A 81 20.72 4.26 -10.32
N SER A 82 21.42 4.20 -9.18
CA SER A 82 22.86 4.44 -9.09
C SER A 82 23.72 3.19 -9.36
N ASN A 83 23.13 2.07 -9.82
CA ASN A 83 23.80 0.76 -9.97
C ASN A 83 24.53 0.25 -8.70
N ASN A 84 24.13 0.70 -7.51
CA ASN A 84 24.77 0.31 -6.25
C ASN A 84 24.12 -0.97 -5.68
N ASN A 85 24.49 -2.10 -6.27
CA ASN A 85 23.98 -3.42 -5.89
C ASN A 85 24.36 -3.84 -4.46
N GLU A 86 25.49 -3.36 -3.93
CA GLU A 86 25.89 -3.63 -2.54
C GLU A 86 24.98 -2.92 -1.53
N GLY A 87 24.64 -1.66 -1.81
CA GLY A 87 23.68 -0.89 -1.02
C GLY A 87 22.30 -1.57 -0.98
N ILE A 88 21.83 -2.08 -2.12
CA ILE A 88 20.56 -2.81 -2.21
C ILE A 88 20.60 -4.06 -1.33
N LYS A 89 21.67 -4.87 -1.41
CA LYS A 89 21.83 -6.10 -0.61
C LYS A 89 21.84 -5.84 0.89
N LYS A 90 22.24 -4.65 1.33
CA LYS A 90 22.25 -4.27 2.75
C LYS A 90 20.92 -3.66 3.21
N ILE A 91 20.33 -2.77 2.41
CA ILE A 91 19.11 -2.02 2.76
C ILE A 91 17.86 -2.90 2.69
N TYR A 92 17.82 -3.85 1.75
CA TYR A 92 16.69 -4.74 1.56
C TYR A 92 16.37 -5.60 2.80
N PRO A 93 17.32 -6.41 3.34
CA PRO A 93 17.07 -7.20 4.54
C PRO A 93 16.86 -6.30 5.77
N LEU A 94 17.57 -5.16 5.86
CA LEU A 94 17.41 -4.23 6.97
C LEU A 94 15.98 -3.68 7.05
N THR A 95 15.43 -3.23 5.92
CA THR A 95 14.05 -2.75 5.83
C THR A 95 13.08 -3.85 6.25
N LEU A 96 13.27 -5.06 5.74
CA LEU A 96 12.41 -6.20 6.06
C LEU A 96 12.44 -6.51 7.56
N SER A 97 13.63 -6.58 8.17
CA SER A 97 13.79 -6.83 9.60
C SER A 97 13.14 -5.74 10.45
N ILE A 98 13.30 -4.46 10.11
CA ILE A 98 12.67 -3.36 10.84
C ILE A 98 11.14 -3.45 10.78
N ASN A 99 10.60 -3.66 9.59
CA ASN A 99 9.15 -3.76 9.38
C ASN A 99 8.56 -4.95 10.15
N LEU A 100 9.28 -6.09 10.16
CA LEU A 100 8.88 -7.30 10.86
C LEU A 100 8.94 -7.15 12.38
N ILE A 101 10.00 -6.53 12.91
CA ILE A 101 10.12 -6.25 14.35
C ILE A 101 9.01 -5.31 14.81
N LEU A 102 8.76 -4.23 14.06
CA LEU A 102 7.69 -3.28 14.38
C LEU A 102 6.31 -3.95 14.29
N GLY A 103 6.08 -4.80 13.30
CA GLY A 103 4.84 -5.58 13.17
C GLY A 103 4.63 -6.52 14.36
N LEU A 104 5.68 -7.21 14.81
CA LEU A 104 5.63 -8.07 15.99
C LEU A 104 5.34 -7.28 17.27
N LEU A 105 5.93 -6.09 17.42
CA LEU A 105 5.66 -5.21 18.57
C LEU A 105 4.21 -4.76 18.60
N VAL A 106 3.64 -4.37 17.45
CA VAL A 106 2.22 -4.00 17.36
C VAL A 106 1.32 -5.19 17.65
N CYS A 107 1.69 -6.40 17.22
CA CYS A 107 0.91 -7.60 17.51
C CYS A 107 0.92 -8.00 19.00
N LEU A 108 1.96 -7.59 19.74
CA LEU A 108 2.11 -7.87 21.17
C LEU A 108 1.31 -6.91 22.06
N VAL A 109 0.93 -5.74 21.54
CA VAL A 109 0.18 -4.69 22.23
C VAL A 109 -1.31 -4.84 21.97
#